data_AF-A0A562LCX6-F1
#
_entry.id   AF-A0A562LCX6-F1
#
_cell.length_a   1.000
_cell.length_b   1.000
_cell.length_c   1.000
_cell.angle_alpha   90.00
_cell.angle_beta   90.00
_cell.angle_gamma   90.00
#
_symmetry.space_group_name_H-M   'P 1'
#
loop_
_entity.id
_entity.type
_entity.pdbx_description
1 polymer ?
#
loop_
_entity_poly.entity_id
_entity_poly.type
_entity_poly.pdbx_seq_one_letter_code
_entity_poly.pdbx_strand_id
1 'polypeptide(L)' 'MRSATIVRAWAGIEAKMKDDIPVFGPSSRHKGLYHQFGFSLHGFQLGPGAGAVMAELIVNGGTQTRISDLGIDRFHPTTL' A
#
# COMPACT_ATOMS: atom_id res chain seq x y z
N MET A 1 -33.89 -7.25 6.77
CA MET A 1 -32.63 -7.42 7.55
C MET A 1 -32.85 -7.50 9.06
N ARG A 2 -33.87 -6.86 9.69
CA ARG A 2 -34.06 -6.92 11.16
C ARG A 2 -34.20 -8.33 11.76
N SER A 3 -34.70 -9.30 10.99
CA SER A 3 -34.87 -10.70 11.40
C SER A 3 -33.74 -11.64 10.96
N ALA A 4 -32.65 -11.12 10.37
CA ALA A 4 -31.55 -11.97 9.91
C ALA A 4 -30.69 -12.45 11.09
N THR A 5 -30.34 -13.74 11.10
CA THR A 5 -29.45 -14.34 12.11
C THR A 5 -27.98 -14.14 11.74
N ILE A 6 -27.16 -13.68 12.68
CA ILE A 6 -25.71 -13.66 12.53
C ILE A 6 -25.19 -15.09 12.71
N VAL A 7 -24.62 -15.66 11.64
CA VAL A 7 -24.09 -17.04 11.65
C VAL A 7 -22.60 -17.10 12.01
N ARG A 8 -21.87 -15.99 11.82
CA ARG A 8 -20.43 -15.89 12.10
C ARG A 8 -20.01 -14.42 12.22
N ALA A 9 -19.02 -14.17 13.07
CA ALA A 9 -18.24 -12.93 13.12
C ALA A 9 -16.74 -13.26 13.13
N TRP A 10 -15.92 -12.38 12.57
CA TRP A 10 -14.47 -12.48 12.61
C TRP A 10 -13.84 -11.08 12.67
N ALA A 11 -12.56 -11.05 13.01
CA ALA A 11 -11.72 -9.86 12.94
C ALA A 11 -10.47 -10.17 12.12
N GLY A 12 -9.84 -9.11 11.61
CA GLY A 12 -8.58 -9.19 10.88
C GLY A 12 -7.62 -8.10 11.36
N ILE A 13 -6.35 -8.22 10.99
CA ILE A 13 -5.34 -7.20 11.21
C ILE A 13 -5.31 -6.32 9.97
N GLU A 14 -5.36 -5.00 10.16
CA GLU A 14 -5.23 -4.03 9.08
C GLU A 14 -3.92 -3.24 9.23
N ALA A 15 -3.20 -3.09 8.12
CA ALA A 15 -2.05 -2.21 8.04
C ALA A 15 -2.52 -0.80 7.67
N LYS A 16 -2.58 0.09 8.65
CA LYS A 16 -3.03 1.48 8.50
C LYS A 16 -1.87 2.46 8.54
N MET A 17 -1.85 3.40 7.59
CA MET A 17 -0.89 4.50 7.56
C MET A 17 -1.48 5.76 8.21
N LYS A 18 -0.63 6.69 8.63
CA LYS A 18 -1.05 7.95 9.28
C LYS A 18 -1.95 8.82 8.37
N ASP A 19 -1.78 8.69 7.07
CA ASP A 19 -2.47 9.46 6.03
C ASP A 19 -3.49 8.62 5.24
N ASP A 20 -3.81 7.41 5.71
CA ASP A 20 -4.81 6.52 5.12
C ASP A 20 -4.56 6.10 3.65
N ILE A 21 -3.33 6.26 3.15
CA ILE A 21 -2.93 5.84 1.79
C ILE A 21 -1.75 4.86 1.83
N PRO A 22 -1.61 3.96 0.82
CA PRO A 22 -0.57 2.93 0.85
C PRO A 22 0.85 3.47 0.70
N VAL A 23 1.83 2.62 1.00
CA VAL A 23 3.24 2.82 0.68
C VAL A 23 3.60 2.00 -0.56
N PHE A 24 4.18 2.66 -1.56
CA PHE A 24 4.70 2.05 -2.78
C PHE A 24 6.12 2.56 -3.05
N GLY A 25 6.97 1.72 -3.63
CA GLY A 25 8.24 2.15 -4.20
C GLY A 25 9.48 1.55 -3.55
N PRO A 26 10.69 2.00 -3.95
CA PRO A 26 11.93 1.48 -3.41
C PRO A 26 12.11 1.83 -1.92
N SER A 27 12.83 0.99 -1.19
CA SER A 27 13.26 1.29 0.16
C SER A 27 14.30 2.41 0.16
N SER A 28 14.19 3.35 1.10
CA SER A 28 15.20 4.39 1.32
C SER A 28 16.42 3.92 2.10
N ARG A 29 16.39 2.70 2.65
CA ARG A 29 17.48 2.15 3.47
C ARG A 29 18.24 1.01 2.81
N HIS A 30 17.60 0.29 1.88
CA HIS A 30 18.16 -0.96 1.33
C HIS A 30 18.01 -1.03 -0.18
N LYS A 31 19.14 -1.07 -0.90
CA LYS A 31 19.16 -1.20 -2.36
C LYS A 31 18.50 -2.51 -2.80
N GLY A 32 17.58 -2.43 -3.76
CA GLY A 32 16.89 -3.59 -4.34
C GLY A 32 15.68 -4.08 -3.53
N LEU A 33 15.41 -3.50 -2.35
CA LEU A 33 14.19 -3.76 -1.60
C LEU A 33 13.08 -2.80 -2.05
N TYR A 34 11.86 -3.33 -2.20
CA TYR A 34 10.67 -2.55 -2.56
C TYR A 34 9.57 -2.72 -1.51
N HIS A 35 8.81 -1.67 -1.29
CA HIS A 35 7.70 -1.60 -0.35
C HIS A 35 6.35 -1.57 -1.09
N GLN A 36 5.42 -2.39 -0.60
CA GLN A 36 4.01 -2.38 -0.97
C GLN A 36 3.19 -2.81 0.26
N PHE A 37 2.73 -1.85 1.05
CA PHE A 37 1.98 -2.13 2.29
C PHE A 37 1.09 -0.95 2.71
N GLY A 38 0.35 -1.08 3.82
CA GLY A 38 -0.33 0.06 4.45
C GLY A 38 -1.60 0.53 3.74
N PHE A 39 -2.34 -0.39 3.12
CA PHE A 39 -3.47 -0.06 2.24
C PHE A 39 -4.68 0.59 2.94
N SER A 40 -4.72 0.62 4.27
CA SER A 40 -5.72 1.38 5.04
C SER A 40 -7.16 1.10 4.59
N LEU A 41 -7.53 -0.19 4.52
CA LEU A 41 -8.83 -0.74 4.10
C LEU A 41 -9.12 -0.75 2.60
N HIS A 42 -8.21 -0.23 1.77
CA HIS A 42 -8.39 -0.18 0.31
C HIS A 42 -7.64 -1.29 -0.44
N GLY A 43 -7.05 -2.26 0.26
CA GLY A 43 -6.15 -3.25 -0.34
C GLY A 43 -6.83 -4.21 -1.31
N PHE A 44 -8.07 -4.63 -1.00
CA PHE A 44 -8.77 -5.62 -1.82
C PHE A 44 -9.08 -5.10 -3.22
N GLN A 45 -9.66 -3.90 -3.33
CA GLN A 45 -9.98 -3.30 -4.64
C GLN A 45 -8.72 -2.98 -5.45
N LEU A 46 -7.62 -2.64 -4.78
CA LEU A 46 -6.38 -2.21 -5.42
C LEU A 46 -5.46 -3.37 -5.82
N GLY A 47 -5.64 -4.57 -5.26
CA GLY A 47 -4.73 -5.71 -5.41
C GLY A 47 -4.18 -5.94 -6.83
N PRO A 48 -5.04 -6.07 -7.86
CA PRO A 48 -4.58 -6.30 -9.24
C PRO A 48 -3.73 -5.15 -9.78
N GLY A 49 -4.18 -3.90 -9.62
CA GLY A 49 -3.45 -2.72 -10.10
C GLY A 49 -2.15 -2.51 -9.31
N ALA A 50 -2.20 -2.74 -8.01
CA ALA A 50 -1.05 -2.68 -7.11
C ALA A 50 0.07 -3.63 -7.56
N GLY A 51 -0.27 -4.89 -7.87
CA GLY A 51 0.69 -5.87 -8.37
C GLY A 51 1.29 -5.47 -9.71
N ALA A 52 0.47 -5.02 -10.67
CA ALA A 52 0.94 -4.59 -11.99
C ALA A 52 1.93 -3.42 -11.91
N VAL A 53 1.60 -2.40 -11.11
CA VAL A 53 2.45 -1.22 -10.87
C VAL A 53 3.79 -1.61 -10.27
N MET A 54 3.81 -2.50 -9.27
CA MET A 54 5.06 -2.95 -8.65
C MET A 54 5.90 -3.80 -9.60
N ALA A 55 5.27 -4.65 -10.43
CA ALA A 55 5.99 -5.45 -11.42
C ALA A 55 6.70 -4.56 -12.46
N GLU A 56 6.02 -3.56 -13.01
CA GLU A 56 6.62 -2.59 -13.92
C GLU A 56 7.78 -1.84 -13.26
N LEU A 57 7.54 -1.31 -12.06
CA LEU A 57 8.56 -0.56 -11.32
C LEU A 57 9.83 -1.37 -11.09
N ILE A 58 9.69 -2.65 -10.71
CA ILE A 58 10.82 -3.53 -10.40
C ILE A 58 11.57 -3.94 -11.66
N VAL A 59 10.86 -4.33 -12.72
CA VAL A 59 11.48 -4.86 -13.96
C VAL A 59 12.08 -3.74 -14.81
N ASN A 60 11.39 -2.61 -14.93
CA ASN A 60 11.74 -1.54 -15.86
C ASN A 60 12.41 -0.33 -15.17
N GLY A 61 12.43 -0.31 -13.83
CA GLY A 61 12.88 0.86 -13.07
C GLY A 61 11.88 2.01 -13.03
N GLY A 62 10.65 1.81 -13.53
CA GLY A 62 9.61 2.83 -13.60
C GLY A 62 8.25 2.27 -14.01
N THR A 63 7.19 3.06 -13.83
CA THR A 63 5.80 2.71 -14.17
C THR A 63 5.07 3.96 -14.66
N GLN A 64 4.06 3.78 -15.52
CA GLN A 64 3.21 4.88 -16.00
C GLN A 64 2.26 5.39 -14.92
N THR A 65 1.94 4.57 -13.92
CA THR A 65 1.07 4.97 -12.83
C THR A 65 1.82 5.89 -11.88
N ARG A 66 1.28 7.09 -11.64
CA ARG A 66 1.90 8.05 -10.73
C ARG A 66 1.86 7.53 -9.29
N ILE A 67 3.03 7.14 -8.77
CA ILE A 67 3.21 6.65 -7.39
C ILE A 67 4.25 7.45 -6.59
N SER A 68 4.78 8.56 -7.13
CA SER A 68 5.85 9.36 -6.51
C SER A 68 5.54 9.80 -5.08
N ASP A 69 4.26 10.07 -4.82
CA ASP A 69 3.79 10.64 -3.55
C ASP A 69 3.46 9.52 -2.52
N LEU A 70 3.64 8.26 -2.90
CA LEU A 70 3.37 7.07 -2.08
C LEU A 70 4.64 6.46 -1.47
N GLY A 71 5.81 7.07 -1.66
CA GLY A 71 7.07 6.60 -1.05
C GLY A 71 7.03 6.61 0.47
N ILE A 72 7.82 5.73 1.11
CA ILE A 72 7.94 5.68 2.58
C ILE A 72 8.54 6.97 3.17
N ASP A 73 9.34 7.67 2.37
CA ASP A 73 10.04 8.89 2.78
C ASP A 73 9.10 10.07 3.04
N ARG A 74 7.83 9.99 2.61
CA ARG A 74 6.83 11.02 2.93
C ARG A 74 6.57 11.20 4.43
N PHE A 75 6.96 10.22 5.24
CA PHE A 75 6.87 10.29 6.71
C PHE A 75 8.18 10.66 7.40
N HIS A 76 9.27 10.83 6.65
CA HIS A 76 10.50 11.35 7.21
C HIS A 76 10.35 12.85 7.47
N PRO A 77 10.73 13.35 8.66
CA PRO A 77 10.79 14.78 8.91
C PRO A 77 11.80 15.40 7.91
N THR A 78 11.39 16.42 7.17
CA THR A 78 12.33 17.26 6.43
C THR A 78 13.34 17.78 7.45
N THR A 79 14.59 17.31 7.37
CA THR A 79 15.67 17.90 8.14
C THR A 79 15.93 19.27 7.50
N LEU A 80 15.56 20.34 8.20
CA LEU A 80 16.07 21.68 7.90
C LEU A 80 17.57 21.72 8.26
#